data_AF-A0A3M2BHN4-F1
#
_entry.id   AF-A0A3M2BHN4-F1
#
_cell.length_a   1.000
_cell.length_b   1.000
_cell.length_c   1.000
_cell.angle_alpha   90.00
_cell.angle_beta   90.00
_cell.angle_gamma   90.00
#
_symmetry.space_group_name_H-M   'P 1'
#
loop_
_entity.id
_entity.type
_entity.pdbx_description
1 polymer ?
#
loop_
_entity_poly.entity_id
_entity_poly.type
_entity_poly.pdbx_seq_one_letter_code
_entity_poly.pdbx_strand_id
1 'polypeptide(L)'
;MKRWLKETGGLARPDRLVYAPDMTQSPYADNPFEAEMMNEPPKTSALAVVSLVLSFVGCCLPVGLLGSLLGLVSLFGISGSQGRVTGKGLAIAAIIIRLINTGLWIGGGLAVKAGIGMYTSMTGPVLKDIEAGDFQAVRSAMDPSVSFSDAQLEAFRAAYQAELGSFDGVPQGMFELIRDFTDPAVGPRMQSYQGRNDMVPIPGRFDRGKVVVLFFFNPNAQGGARLLFNDIVIVLPNGDEIKLSDQPDAPSEQPDSDG
;
A
#
# COMPACT_ATOMS: atom_id res chain seq x y z
N MET A 1 11.19 -31.48 17.74
CA MET A 1 11.33 -32.93 17.97
C MET A 1 12.61 -33.15 18.78
N LYS A 2 12.50 -33.79 19.95
CA LYS A 2 13.60 -34.35 20.78
C LYS A 2 14.59 -33.39 21.45
N ARG A 3 14.27 -32.98 22.68
CA ARG A 3 15.08 -33.19 23.92
C ARG A 3 14.64 -32.16 24.95
N TRP A 4 14.07 -32.65 26.05
CA TRP A 4 14.30 -32.23 27.45
C TRP A 4 13.13 -32.70 28.30
N LEU A 5 13.14 -34.00 28.56
CA LEU A 5 12.42 -34.69 29.63
C LEU A 5 13.50 -35.31 30.50
N LYS A 6 13.73 -34.74 31.69
CA LYS A 6 14.28 -35.42 32.87
C LYS A 6 14.36 -34.41 34.01
N GLU A 7 13.45 -34.55 34.96
CA GLU A 7 13.76 -34.59 36.40
C GLU A 7 12.47 -34.83 37.18
N THR A 8 12.05 -36.10 37.17
CA THR A 8 11.26 -36.69 38.25
C THR A 8 12.24 -37.19 39.30
N GLY A 9 12.11 -36.76 40.56
CA GLY A 9 12.98 -37.26 41.62
C GLY A 9 12.62 -36.76 43.01
N GLY A 10 11.60 -37.38 43.61
CA GLY A 10 11.57 -37.72 45.03
C GLY A 10 11.46 -36.57 46.05
N LEU A 11 10.36 -36.56 46.79
CA LEU A 11 10.30 -37.23 48.10
C LEU A 11 8.95 -36.93 48.74
N ALA A 12 8.08 -37.94 48.73
CA ALA A 12 6.98 -38.01 49.69
C ALA A 12 7.58 -38.17 51.08
N ARG A 13 7.30 -37.21 51.97
CA ARG A 13 7.38 -37.41 53.42
C ARG A 13 5.96 -37.49 53.96
N PRO A 14 5.45 -38.69 54.27
CA PRO A 14 4.38 -38.80 55.23
C PRO A 14 4.98 -38.57 56.64
N ASP A 15 4.12 -38.22 57.59
CA ASP A 15 4.37 -38.29 59.03
C ASP A 15 4.99 -37.05 59.68
N ARG A 16 4.14 -36.05 59.92
CA ARG A 16 4.03 -35.47 61.27
C ARG A 16 2.72 -34.70 61.45
N LEU A 17 1.67 -35.42 61.86
CA LEU A 17 0.58 -34.83 62.62
C LEU A 17 1.14 -34.47 64.00
N VAL A 18 1.73 -33.28 64.11
CA VAL A 18 2.00 -32.64 65.39
C VAL A 18 0.71 -31.91 65.76
N TYR A 19 -0.06 -32.51 66.66
CA TYR A 19 -1.18 -31.85 67.34
C TYR A 19 -0.57 -30.77 68.25
N ALA A 20 -0.53 -29.54 67.76
CA ALA A 20 -0.20 -28.40 68.59
C ALA A 20 -1.42 -28.11 69.48
N PRO A 21 -1.27 -28.09 70.82
CA PRO A 21 -2.34 -27.67 71.70
C PRO A 21 -2.71 -26.22 71.39
N ASP A 22 -4.01 -25.95 71.46
CA ASP A 22 -4.63 -24.63 71.59
C ASP A 22 -3.79 -23.75 72.51
N MET A 23 -2.91 -22.96 71.90
CA MET A 23 -2.19 -21.91 72.56
C MET A 23 -2.60 -20.62 71.88
N THR A 24 -3.37 -19.88 72.66
CA THR A 24 -3.29 -18.43 72.77
C THR A 24 -3.86 -17.69 71.57
N GLN A 25 -5.11 -17.27 71.75
CA GLN A 25 -5.56 -15.93 71.43
C GLN A 25 -4.39 -14.94 71.55
N SER A 26 -3.78 -14.60 70.41
CA SER A 26 -2.64 -13.67 70.37
C SER A 26 -3.18 -12.26 70.69
N PRO A 27 -2.69 -11.59 71.75
CA PRO A 27 -3.13 -10.24 72.11
C PRO A 27 -2.61 -9.16 71.15
N TYR A 28 -1.99 -9.54 70.03
CA TYR A 28 -1.47 -8.65 68.99
C TYR A 28 -2.32 -8.63 67.71
N ALA A 29 -3.52 -9.23 67.71
CA ALA A 29 -4.38 -9.33 66.53
C ALA A 29 -5.06 -8.00 66.11
N ASP A 30 -4.77 -6.88 66.78
CA ASP A 30 -5.41 -5.59 66.52
C ASP A 30 -4.36 -4.48 66.33
N ASN A 31 -3.39 -4.72 65.45
CA ASN A 31 -2.50 -3.67 64.96
C ASN A 31 -3.10 -3.08 63.66
N PRO A 32 -3.73 -1.89 63.70
CA PRO A 32 -4.33 -1.27 62.52
C PRO A 32 -3.33 -0.98 61.39
N PHE A 33 -2.02 -1.01 61.69
CA PHE A 33 -0.94 -0.88 60.71
C PHE A 33 -0.75 -2.11 59.79
N GLU A 34 -1.17 -3.32 60.19
CA GLU A 34 -1.05 -4.51 59.32
C GLU A 34 -2.13 -4.55 58.23
N ALA A 35 -3.31 -3.96 58.48
CA ALA A 35 -4.37 -3.83 57.49
C ALA A 35 -3.98 -2.91 56.32
N GLU A 36 -3.07 -1.97 56.54
CA GLU A 36 -2.59 -1.03 55.52
C GLU A 36 -1.46 -1.61 54.65
N MET A 37 -0.69 -2.58 55.15
CA MET A 37 0.43 -3.21 54.42
C MET A 37 0.02 -4.28 53.40
N MET A 38 -1.24 -4.72 53.38
CA MET A 38 -1.74 -5.68 52.37
C MET A 38 -2.34 -5.03 51.12
N ASN A 39 -2.17 -3.72 50.93
CA ASN A 39 -2.60 -3.04 49.72
C ASN A 39 -1.49 -3.12 48.66
N GLU A 40 -1.25 -4.32 48.13
CA GLU A 40 -0.25 -4.52 47.06
C GLU A 40 -0.68 -3.70 45.83
N PRO A 41 0.13 -2.75 45.34
CA PRO A 41 -0.28 -1.84 44.28
C PRO A 41 -0.74 -2.64 43.04
N PRO A 42 -1.89 -2.28 42.45
CA PRO A 42 -2.49 -3.06 41.39
C PRO A 42 -1.53 -3.22 40.21
N LYS A 43 -1.12 -4.46 39.92
CA LYS A 43 -0.18 -4.79 38.86
C LYS A 43 -0.86 -4.64 37.49
N THR A 44 -0.33 -3.76 36.66
CA THR A 44 -0.80 -3.54 35.28
C THR A 44 -0.53 -4.79 34.45
N SER A 45 -1.52 -5.29 33.72
CA SER A 45 -1.36 -6.52 32.93
C SER A 45 -0.39 -6.30 31.77
N ALA A 46 0.76 -6.97 31.80
CA ALA A 46 1.74 -6.96 30.71
C ALA A 46 1.11 -7.35 29.36
N LEU A 47 0.06 -8.17 29.39
CA LEU A 47 -0.69 -8.60 28.21
C LEU A 47 -1.41 -7.43 27.52
N ALA A 48 -1.89 -6.45 28.29
CA ALA A 48 -2.53 -5.25 27.74
C ALA A 48 -1.52 -4.32 27.04
N VAL A 49 -0.28 -4.26 27.55
CA VAL A 49 0.81 -3.51 26.90
C VAL A 49 1.26 -4.22 25.64
N VAL A 50 1.40 -5.55 25.68
CA VAL A 50 1.78 -6.35 24.51
C VAL A 50 0.71 -6.29 23.41
N SER A 51 -0.58 -6.29 23.75
CA SER A 51 -1.65 -6.12 22.76
C SER A 51 -1.65 -4.72 22.13
N LEU A 52 -1.32 -3.68 22.91
CA LEU A 52 -1.14 -2.32 22.40
C LEU A 52 0.04 -2.23 21.42
N VAL A 53 1.19 -2.81 21.79
CA VAL A 53 2.40 -2.81 20.94
C VAL A 53 2.19 -3.63 19.66
N LEU A 54 1.58 -4.82 19.76
CA LEU A 54 1.23 -5.63 18.58
C LEU A 54 0.21 -4.94 17.66
N SER A 55 -0.68 -4.12 18.23
CA SER A 55 -1.63 -3.31 17.44
C SER A 55 -0.92 -2.25 16.58
N PHE A 56 0.21 -1.70 17.06
CA PHE A 56 1.06 -0.77 16.31
C PHE A 56 1.99 -1.47 15.31
N VAL A 57 2.62 -2.58 15.70
CA VAL A 57 3.65 -3.26 14.89
C VAL A 57 3.02 -4.11 13.77
N GLY A 58 1.78 -4.57 13.90
CA GLY A 58 1.05 -5.38 12.90
C GLY A 58 0.51 -4.60 11.70
N CYS A 59 1.29 -3.67 11.15
CA CYS A 59 0.94 -2.79 10.02
C CYS A 59 0.85 -3.53 8.68
N CYS A 60 1.70 -4.55 8.46
CA CYS A 60 1.77 -5.27 7.17
C CYS A 60 1.00 -6.60 7.27
N LEU A 61 -0.11 -6.72 6.55
CA LEU A 61 -1.01 -7.90 6.49
C LEU A 61 -0.23 -9.17 6.10
N PRO A 62 -0.28 -10.27 6.87
CA PRO A 62 -1.48 -10.85 7.50
C PRO A 62 -1.50 -10.84 9.04
N VAL A 63 -0.46 -10.31 9.68
CA VAL A 63 -0.32 -10.32 11.15
C VAL A 63 -1.40 -9.49 11.84
N GLY A 64 -1.97 -8.53 11.12
CA GLY A 64 -3.03 -7.67 11.62
C GLY A 64 -4.32 -8.40 12.00
N LEU A 65 -4.65 -9.50 11.31
CA LEU A 65 -5.83 -10.30 11.64
C LEU A 65 -5.62 -11.06 12.95
N LEU A 66 -4.40 -11.56 13.17
CA LEU A 66 -4.00 -12.19 14.42
C LEU A 66 -3.99 -11.20 15.59
N GLY A 67 -3.57 -9.95 15.36
CA GLY A 67 -3.62 -8.89 16.37
C GLY A 67 -5.06 -8.59 16.85
N SER A 68 -6.01 -8.50 15.92
CA SER A 68 -7.43 -8.32 16.26
C SER A 68 -8.00 -9.50 17.05
N LEU A 69 -7.66 -10.74 16.65
CA LEU A 69 -8.09 -11.95 17.36
C LEU A 69 -7.49 -12.03 18.77
N LEU A 70 -6.19 -11.76 18.94
CA LEU A 70 -5.55 -11.71 20.26
C LEU A 70 -6.13 -10.60 21.14
N GLY A 71 -6.43 -9.43 20.55
CA GLY A 71 -7.12 -8.34 21.25
C GLY A 71 -8.47 -8.78 21.79
N LEU A 72 -9.28 -9.47 20.96
CA LEU A 72 -10.58 -10.02 21.36
C LEU A 72 -10.45 -11.03 22.51
N VAL A 73 -9.49 -11.97 22.41
CA VAL A 73 -9.23 -12.99 23.44
C VAL A 73 -8.78 -12.34 24.75
N SER A 74 -7.95 -11.30 24.70
CA SER A 74 -7.53 -10.58 25.91
C SER A 74 -8.70 -9.89 26.62
N LEU A 75 -9.67 -9.38 25.85
CA LEU A 75 -10.86 -8.73 26.39
C LEU A 75 -11.74 -9.71 27.16
N PHE A 76 -11.95 -10.91 26.61
CA PHE A 76 -12.67 -11.99 27.30
C PHE A 76 -11.94 -12.48 28.56
N GLY A 77 -10.60 -12.50 28.58
CA GLY A 77 -9.83 -12.83 29.77
C GLY A 77 -9.96 -11.80 30.90
N ILE A 78 -10.03 -10.51 30.57
CA ILE A 78 -10.16 -9.43 31.55
C ILE A 78 -11.57 -9.37 32.14
N SER A 79 -12.62 -9.61 31.35
CA SER A 79 -14.00 -9.61 31.84
C SER A 79 -14.28 -10.73 32.85
N GLY A 80 -13.54 -11.86 32.78
CA GLY A 80 -13.63 -12.94 33.77
C GLY A 80 -12.93 -12.68 35.13
N SER A 81 -12.14 -11.60 35.26
CA SER A 81 -11.22 -11.42 36.39
C SER A 81 -11.83 -10.73 37.64
N GLN A 82 -13.15 -10.53 37.71
CA GLN A 82 -13.91 -9.96 38.86
C GLN A 82 -13.27 -8.71 39.53
N GLY A 83 -12.63 -7.83 38.76
CA GLY A 83 -12.05 -6.58 39.27
C GLY A 83 -10.61 -6.67 39.79
N ARG A 84 -9.99 -7.85 39.78
CA ARG A 84 -8.60 -8.06 40.25
C ARG A 84 -7.53 -7.48 39.31
N VAL A 85 -7.90 -7.05 38.11
CA VAL A 85 -6.99 -6.54 37.08
C VAL A 85 -7.50 -5.19 36.57
N THR A 86 -6.72 -4.14 36.78
CA THR A 86 -6.93 -2.81 36.20
C THR A 86 -6.32 -2.76 34.79
N GLY A 87 -7.00 -2.14 33.82
CA GLY A 87 -6.53 -2.11 32.42
C GLY A 87 -7.61 -2.11 31.33
N LYS A 88 -8.90 -2.16 31.70
CA LYS A 88 -10.02 -2.10 30.74
C LYS A 88 -9.94 -0.87 29.83
N GLY A 89 -9.60 0.30 30.38
CA GLY A 89 -9.45 1.54 29.59
C GLY A 89 -8.37 1.44 28.52
N LEU A 90 -7.21 0.82 28.85
CA LEU A 90 -6.12 0.63 27.90
C LEU A 90 -6.50 -0.37 26.79
N ALA A 91 -7.22 -1.44 27.13
CA ALA A 91 -7.71 -2.41 26.16
C ALA A 91 -8.73 -1.79 25.18
N ILE A 92 -9.65 -0.96 25.69
CA ILE A 92 -10.61 -0.23 24.85
C ILE A 92 -9.89 0.76 23.94
N ALA A 93 -8.91 1.51 24.47
CA ALA A 93 -8.11 2.44 23.69
C ALA A 93 -7.35 1.71 22.56
N ALA A 94 -6.76 0.55 22.83
CA ALA A 94 -6.08 -0.26 21.81
C ALA A 94 -7.04 -0.69 20.69
N ILE A 95 -8.27 -1.11 21.03
CA ILE A 95 -9.30 -1.48 20.05
C ILE A 95 -9.68 -0.28 19.18
N ILE A 96 -9.95 0.88 19.78
CA ILE A 96 -10.35 2.09 19.05
C ILE A 96 -9.23 2.53 18.09
N ILE A 97 -7.99 2.61 18.56
CA ILE A 97 -6.84 2.99 17.73
C ILE A 97 -6.68 2.00 16.55
N ARG A 98 -6.83 0.70 16.80
CA ARG A 98 -6.75 -0.31 15.75
C ARG A 98 -7.86 -0.17 14.70
N LEU A 99 -9.09 0.13 15.13
CA LEU A 99 -10.22 0.37 14.22
C LEU A 99 -9.98 1.61 13.35
N ILE A 100 -9.52 2.72 13.93
CA ILE A 100 -9.19 3.93 13.19
C ILE A 100 -8.09 3.66 12.16
N ASN A 101 -7.00 3.01 12.58
CA ASN A 101 -5.90 2.67 11.68
C ASN A 101 -6.36 1.75 10.53
N THR A 102 -7.19 0.75 10.84
CA THR A 102 -7.76 -0.15 9.82
C THR A 102 -8.66 0.62 8.85
N GLY A 103 -9.50 1.53 9.36
CA GLY A 103 -10.34 2.40 8.54
C GLY A 103 -9.51 3.31 7.63
N LEU A 104 -8.40 3.86 8.13
CA LEU A 104 -7.47 4.67 7.33
C LEU A 104 -6.80 3.85 6.22
N TRP A 105 -6.40 2.62 6.49
CA TRP A 105 -5.82 1.73 5.47
C TRP A 105 -6.83 1.28 4.43
N ILE A 106 -8.05 0.92 4.84
CA ILE A 106 -9.12 0.55 3.91
C ILE A 106 -9.52 1.77 3.08
N GLY A 107 -9.76 2.91 3.72
CA GLY A 107 -10.10 4.17 3.05
C GLY A 107 -9.00 4.64 2.10
N GLY A 108 -7.74 4.64 2.56
CA GLY A 108 -6.58 4.95 1.74
C GLY A 108 -6.40 3.98 0.58
N GLY A 109 -6.54 2.67 0.83
CA GLY A 109 -6.46 1.64 -0.21
C GLY A 109 -7.56 1.80 -1.28
N LEU A 110 -8.79 2.15 -0.87
CA LEU A 110 -9.88 2.45 -1.80
C LEU A 110 -9.63 3.74 -2.58
N ALA A 111 -9.15 4.80 -1.92
CA ALA A 111 -8.83 6.07 -2.56
C ALA A 111 -7.72 5.89 -3.61
N VAL A 112 -6.65 5.16 -3.28
CA VAL A 112 -5.57 4.87 -4.21
C VAL A 112 -6.05 3.98 -5.35
N LYS A 113 -6.89 2.96 -5.08
CA LYS A 113 -7.48 2.12 -6.13
C LYS A 113 -8.33 2.94 -7.10
N ALA A 114 -9.16 3.86 -6.58
CA ALA A 114 -9.97 4.76 -7.41
C ALA A 114 -9.09 5.70 -8.23
N GLY A 115 -8.03 6.27 -7.62
CA GLY A 115 -7.05 7.10 -8.30
C GLY A 115 -6.35 6.38 -9.46
N ILE A 116 -5.87 5.16 -9.25
CA ILE A 116 -5.26 4.34 -10.31
C ILE A 116 -6.26 3.99 -11.40
N GLY A 117 -7.50 3.63 -11.03
CA GLY A 117 -8.54 3.30 -12.00
C GLY A 117 -8.87 4.49 -12.91
N MET A 118 -9.07 5.68 -12.31
CA MET A 118 -9.25 6.92 -13.07
C MET A 118 -8.06 7.20 -13.97
N TYR A 119 -6.85 7.08 -13.43
CA TYR A 119 -5.62 7.36 -14.17
C TYR A 119 -5.37 6.43 -15.36
N THR A 120 -5.50 5.11 -15.16
CA THR A 120 -5.34 4.10 -16.22
C THR A 120 -6.45 4.20 -17.26
N SER A 121 -7.66 4.62 -16.86
CA SER A 121 -8.77 4.87 -17.80
C SER A 121 -8.54 6.08 -18.70
N MET A 122 -7.70 7.03 -18.30
CA MET A 122 -7.39 8.23 -19.10
C MET A 122 -6.25 7.99 -20.09
N THR A 123 -5.25 7.21 -19.70
CA THR A 123 -3.99 7.06 -20.46
C THR A 123 -3.97 5.80 -21.33
N GLY A 124 -4.64 4.74 -20.87
CA GLY A 124 -4.75 3.47 -21.59
C GLY A 124 -5.41 3.58 -22.98
N PRO A 125 -6.52 4.33 -23.14
CA PRO A 125 -7.17 4.48 -24.44
C PRO A 125 -6.29 5.18 -25.46
N VAL A 126 -5.52 6.22 -25.09
CA VAL A 126 -4.78 7.03 -26.06
C VAL A 126 -3.82 6.20 -26.92
N LEU A 127 -3.02 5.32 -26.32
CA LEU A 127 -2.14 4.42 -27.10
C LEU A 127 -2.93 3.34 -27.86
N LYS A 128 -4.07 2.87 -27.35
CA LYS A 128 -4.94 1.94 -28.08
C LYS A 128 -5.63 2.59 -29.28
N ASP A 129 -5.98 3.86 -29.16
CA ASP A 129 -6.57 4.65 -30.23
C ASP A 129 -5.53 4.93 -31.31
N ILE A 130 -4.27 5.21 -30.93
CA ILE A 130 -3.12 5.25 -31.86
C ILE A 130 -2.98 3.90 -32.58
N GLU A 131 -2.92 2.78 -31.85
CA GLU A 131 -2.88 1.42 -32.43
C GLU A 131 -4.01 1.17 -33.43
N ALA A 132 -5.24 1.56 -33.08
CA ALA A 132 -6.42 1.38 -33.92
C ALA A 132 -6.47 2.36 -35.12
N GLY A 133 -5.63 3.39 -35.15
CA GLY A 133 -5.69 4.47 -36.14
C GLY A 133 -6.82 5.48 -35.89
N ASP A 134 -7.42 5.52 -34.70
CA ASP A 134 -8.42 6.51 -34.31
C ASP A 134 -7.75 7.82 -33.85
N PHE A 135 -7.12 8.51 -34.81
CA PHE A 135 -6.38 9.74 -34.54
C PHE A 135 -7.27 10.91 -34.10
N GLN A 136 -8.58 10.85 -34.37
CA GLN A 136 -9.53 11.83 -33.87
C GLN A 136 -9.75 11.68 -32.36
N ALA A 137 -9.89 10.45 -31.86
CA ALA A 137 -9.98 10.18 -30.42
C ALA A 137 -8.69 10.63 -29.70
N VAL A 138 -7.52 10.35 -30.29
CA VAL A 138 -6.23 10.79 -29.76
C VAL A 138 -6.19 12.30 -29.60
N ARG A 139 -6.47 13.07 -30.66
CA ARG A 139 -6.48 14.54 -30.60
C ARG A 139 -7.46 15.09 -29.56
N SER A 140 -8.59 14.42 -29.35
CA SER A 140 -9.58 14.82 -28.34
C SER A 140 -9.08 14.65 -26.90
N ALA A 141 -8.04 13.83 -26.69
CA ALA A 141 -7.36 13.65 -25.42
C ALA A 141 -6.12 14.57 -25.25
N MET A 142 -5.65 15.20 -26.33
CA MET A 142 -4.51 16.11 -26.30
C MET A 142 -4.93 17.54 -25.90
N ASP A 143 -3.96 18.35 -25.47
CA ASP A 143 -4.13 19.78 -25.24
C ASP A 143 -4.41 20.49 -26.58
N PRO A 144 -5.49 21.29 -26.69
CA PRO A 144 -5.87 21.93 -27.95
C PRO A 144 -4.85 22.98 -28.44
N SER A 145 -3.89 23.39 -27.60
CA SER A 145 -2.78 24.26 -28.00
C SER A 145 -1.71 23.54 -28.81
N VAL A 146 -1.71 22.19 -28.82
CA VAL A 146 -0.85 21.38 -29.67
C VAL A 146 -1.70 20.64 -30.71
N SER A 147 -1.22 20.61 -31.95
CA SER A 147 -1.87 19.91 -33.05
C SER A 147 -0.92 18.87 -33.62
N PHE A 148 -1.36 17.62 -33.68
CA PHE A 148 -0.62 16.53 -34.33
C PHE A 148 -1.31 16.11 -35.62
N SER A 149 -0.55 16.01 -36.71
CA SER A 149 -1.07 15.50 -37.99
C SER A 149 -1.32 13.98 -37.92
N ASP A 150 -2.17 13.45 -38.82
CA ASP A 150 -2.40 12.00 -38.90
C ASP A 150 -1.09 11.27 -39.25
N ALA A 151 -0.27 11.89 -40.10
CA ALA A 151 1.04 11.37 -40.48
C ALA A 151 2.03 11.33 -39.31
N GLN A 152 2.03 12.32 -38.41
CA GLN A 152 2.83 12.27 -37.18
C GLN A 152 2.41 11.12 -36.27
N LEU A 153 1.10 10.94 -36.07
CA LEU A 153 0.56 9.87 -35.23
C LEU A 153 0.86 8.49 -35.83
N GLU A 154 0.74 8.35 -37.15
CA GLU A 154 1.13 7.15 -37.89
C GLU A 154 2.63 6.87 -37.80
N ALA A 155 3.47 7.89 -37.98
CA ALA A 155 4.93 7.79 -37.86
C ALA A 155 5.34 7.39 -36.43
N PHE A 156 4.70 7.98 -35.41
CA PHE A 156 4.89 7.62 -34.02
C PHE A 156 4.56 6.14 -33.78
N ARG A 157 3.40 5.70 -34.28
CA ARG A 157 2.98 4.30 -34.24
C ARG A 157 4.00 3.38 -34.87
N ALA A 158 4.39 3.67 -36.10
CA ALA A 158 5.36 2.89 -36.84
C ALA A 158 6.72 2.82 -36.10
N ALA A 159 7.18 3.94 -35.55
CA ALA A 159 8.45 4.02 -34.84
C ALA A 159 8.47 3.11 -33.60
N TYR A 160 7.45 3.19 -32.72
CA TYR A 160 7.46 2.34 -31.54
C TYR A 160 7.12 0.87 -31.88
N GLN A 161 6.27 0.60 -32.88
CA GLN A 161 5.96 -0.78 -33.29
C GLN A 161 7.19 -1.49 -33.90
N ALA A 162 8.02 -0.74 -34.63
CA ALA A 162 9.27 -1.25 -35.18
C ALA A 162 10.20 -1.78 -34.09
N GLU A 163 10.22 -1.14 -32.91
CA GLU A 163 11.10 -1.48 -31.77
C GLU A 163 10.45 -2.44 -30.77
N LEU A 164 9.16 -2.23 -30.45
CA LEU A 164 8.47 -2.88 -29.32
C LEU A 164 7.36 -3.86 -29.74
N GLY A 165 6.92 -3.83 -31.00
CA GLY A 165 5.70 -4.52 -31.45
C GLY A 165 4.42 -3.79 -31.05
N SER A 166 3.29 -4.48 -31.11
CA SER A 166 1.97 -3.89 -30.80
C SER A 166 1.82 -3.60 -29.31
N PHE A 167 1.10 -2.53 -29.00
CA PHE A 167 0.74 -2.18 -27.63
C PHE A 167 -0.40 -3.09 -27.10
N ASP A 168 -0.13 -3.79 -26.00
CA ASP A 168 -1.10 -4.68 -25.33
C ASP A 168 -1.96 -3.90 -24.32
N GLY A 169 -1.33 -3.02 -23.54
CA GLY A 169 -2.04 -2.16 -22.60
C GLY A 169 -1.21 -1.62 -21.43
N VAL A 170 -1.90 -0.95 -20.51
CA VAL A 170 -1.38 -0.54 -19.20
C VAL A 170 -1.91 -1.48 -18.11
N PRO A 171 -1.24 -1.58 -16.94
CA PRO A 171 -1.72 -2.37 -15.80
C PRO A 171 -3.14 -1.99 -15.40
N GLN A 172 -4.00 -2.99 -15.23
CA GLN A 172 -5.42 -2.77 -14.90
C GLN A 172 -5.71 -2.67 -13.39
N GLY A 173 -4.68 -2.82 -12.55
CA GLY A 173 -4.86 -2.81 -11.10
C GLY A 173 -3.58 -2.59 -10.32
N MET A 174 -3.74 -2.31 -9.03
CA MET A 174 -2.63 -1.98 -8.14
C MET A 174 -1.55 -3.05 -8.07
N PHE A 175 -1.93 -4.33 -7.97
CA PHE A 175 -0.94 -5.40 -7.86
C PHE A 175 -0.09 -5.53 -9.13
N GLU A 176 -0.72 -5.39 -10.30
CA GLU A 176 -0.02 -5.36 -11.58
C GLU A 176 0.87 -4.13 -11.73
N LEU A 177 0.36 -2.96 -11.30
CA LEU A 177 1.13 -1.73 -11.29
C LEU A 177 2.39 -1.91 -10.44
N ILE A 178 2.27 -2.34 -9.18
CA ILE A 178 3.41 -2.61 -8.30
C ILE A 178 4.37 -3.60 -8.95
N ARG A 179 3.86 -4.71 -9.49
CA ARG A 179 4.68 -5.73 -10.16
C ARG A 179 5.48 -5.13 -11.32
N ASP A 180 4.84 -4.31 -12.14
CA ASP A 180 5.46 -3.71 -13.32
C ASP A 180 6.41 -2.57 -12.93
N PHE A 181 6.17 -1.86 -11.83
CA PHE A 181 7.12 -0.91 -11.25
C PHE A 181 8.37 -1.60 -10.67
N THR A 182 8.23 -2.81 -10.14
CA THR A 182 9.38 -3.60 -9.66
C THR A 182 10.12 -4.33 -10.77
N ASP A 183 9.66 -4.24 -12.02
CA ASP A 183 10.29 -4.87 -13.16
C ASP A 183 11.65 -4.19 -13.44
N PRO A 184 12.75 -4.95 -13.61
CA PRO A 184 14.07 -4.37 -13.85
C PRO A 184 14.16 -3.54 -15.14
N ALA A 185 13.26 -3.74 -16.11
CA ALA A 185 13.19 -2.94 -17.33
C ALA A 185 12.50 -1.58 -17.14
N VAL A 186 11.73 -1.41 -16.06
CA VAL A 186 10.87 -0.24 -15.83
C VAL A 186 11.35 0.56 -14.62
N GLY A 187 11.53 -0.10 -13.47
CA GLY A 187 11.79 0.54 -12.17
C GLY A 187 12.95 1.53 -12.18
N PRO A 188 14.17 1.15 -12.61
CA PRO A 188 15.30 2.07 -12.69
C PRO A 188 15.07 3.27 -13.61
N ARG A 189 14.33 3.10 -14.72
CA ARG A 189 14.02 4.20 -15.64
C ARG A 189 12.96 5.14 -15.06
N MET A 190 11.96 4.63 -14.35
CA MET A 190 10.99 5.52 -13.69
C MET A 190 11.65 6.45 -12.67
N GLN A 191 12.73 6.01 -12.00
CA GLN A 191 13.47 6.83 -11.05
C GLN A 191 14.09 8.08 -11.69
N SER A 192 14.53 8.03 -12.95
CA SER A 192 15.09 9.22 -13.62
C SER A 192 14.06 10.32 -13.89
N TYR A 193 12.77 9.99 -13.82
CA TYR A 193 11.66 10.91 -14.02
C TYR A 193 10.97 11.32 -12.71
N GLN A 194 11.41 10.81 -11.56
CA GLN A 194 10.88 11.22 -10.26
C GLN A 194 11.19 12.69 -9.98
N GLY A 195 10.20 13.44 -9.49
CA GLY A 195 10.33 14.86 -9.14
C GLY A 195 9.91 15.82 -10.26
N ARG A 196 9.54 15.31 -11.44
CA ARG A 196 8.90 16.10 -12.48
C ARG A 196 7.39 16.18 -12.24
N ASN A 197 6.85 17.40 -12.23
CA ASN A 197 5.43 17.67 -11.98
C ASN A 197 4.62 17.84 -13.27
N ASP A 198 5.28 17.82 -14.43
CA ASP A 198 4.72 18.07 -15.77
C ASP A 198 4.53 16.79 -16.60
N MET A 199 4.74 15.64 -15.99
CA MET A 199 4.57 14.34 -16.63
C MET A 199 4.04 13.30 -15.66
N VAL A 200 3.44 12.25 -16.18
CA VAL A 200 3.13 11.06 -15.40
C VAL A 200 3.71 9.81 -16.08
N PRO A 201 4.64 9.09 -15.43
CA PRO A 201 5.24 7.89 -15.98
C PRO A 201 4.38 6.64 -15.68
N ILE A 202 4.15 5.81 -16.70
CA ILE A 202 3.37 4.56 -16.61
C ILE A 202 4.16 3.40 -17.21
N PRO A 203 4.15 2.22 -16.59
CA PRO A 203 4.50 1.01 -17.32
C PRO A 203 3.52 0.72 -18.48
N GLY A 204 4.02 0.67 -19.71
CA GLY A 204 3.31 0.16 -20.88
C GLY A 204 3.78 -1.26 -21.22
N ARG A 205 2.85 -2.12 -21.66
CA ARG A 205 3.12 -3.47 -22.13
C ARG A 205 3.01 -3.54 -23.65
N PHE A 206 4.03 -4.10 -24.28
CA PHE A 206 4.13 -4.32 -25.71
C PHE A 206 4.52 -5.77 -25.98
N ASP A 207 4.37 -6.25 -27.21
CA ASP A 207 4.72 -7.63 -27.59
C ASP A 207 6.15 -8.02 -27.21
N ARG A 208 7.10 -7.09 -27.30
CA ARG A 208 8.53 -7.34 -27.02
C ARG A 208 8.97 -6.92 -25.61
N GLY A 209 8.05 -6.57 -24.73
CA GLY A 209 8.34 -6.33 -23.32
C GLY A 209 7.64 -5.12 -22.73
N LYS A 210 8.14 -4.70 -21.55
CA LYS A 210 7.60 -3.55 -20.83
C LYS A 210 8.54 -2.36 -20.95
N VAL A 211 7.96 -1.19 -21.09
CA VAL A 211 8.68 0.09 -21.18
C VAL A 211 7.98 1.15 -20.33
N VAL A 212 8.65 2.28 -20.12
CA VAL A 212 8.03 3.45 -19.48
C VAL A 212 7.40 4.30 -20.57
N VAL A 213 6.12 4.63 -20.41
CA VAL A 213 5.39 5.61 -21.22
C VAL A 213 5.20 6.86 -20.36
N LEU A 214 5.64 8.00 -20.86
CA LEU A 214 5.51 9.30 -20.21
C LEU A 214 4.39 10.07 -20.91
N PHE A 215 3.38 10.47 -20.15
CA PHE A 215 2.36 11.40 -20.61
C PHE A 215 2.67 12.78 -20.05
N PHE A 216 3.03 13.72 -20.93
CA PHE A 216 3.30 15.09 -20.56
C PHE A 216 2.01 15.89 -20.54
N PHE A 217 1.88 16.82 -19.61
CA PHE A 217 0.74 17.73 -19.52
C PHE A 217 1.21 19.11 -19.09
N ASN A 218 0.49 20.14 -19.54
CA ASN A 218 0.78 21.51 -19.15
C ASN A 218 0.12 21.82 -17.79
N PRO A 219 0.89 22.00 -16.69
CA PRO A 219 0.32 22.31 -15.38
C PRO A 219 -0.39 23.68 -15.35
N ASN A 220 -0.12 24.54 -16.34
CA ASN A 220 -0.75 25.85 -16.49
C ASN A 220 -1.98 25.84 -17.39
N ALA A 221 -2.27 24.73 -18.09
CA ALA A 221 -3.48 24.62 -18.89
C ALA A 221 -4.69 24.62 -17.93
N GLN A 222 -5.43 25.73 -17.91
CA GLN A 222 -6.67 25.89 -17.15
C GLN A 222 -7.78 25.05 -17.79
N GLY A 223 -7.71 23.73 -17.62
CA GLY A 223 -8.52 22.75 -18.35
C GLY A 223 -9.49 21.94 -17.48
N GLY A 224 -10.07 22.51 -16.43
CA GLY A 224 -11.09 21.81 -15.62
C GLY A 224 -10.62 20.45 -15.05
N ALA A 225 -11.55 19.53 -14.82
CA ALA A 225 -11.28 18.23 -14.19
C ALA A 225 -10.60 17.18 -15.10
N ARG A 226 -10.23 17.52 -16.35
CA ARG A 226 -9.62 16.60 -17.31
C ARG A 226 -8.15 16.95 -17.50
N LEU A 227 -7.25 15.99 -17.32
CA LEU A 227 -5.86 16.12 -17.73
C LEU A 227 -5.81 16.02 -19.25
N LEU A 228 -5.25 17.04 -19.89
CA LEU A 228 -4.99 17.07 -21.33
C LEU A 228 -3.50 16.85 -21.56
N PHE A 229 -3.16 16.03 -22.56
CA PHE A 229 -1.78 15.66 -22.81
C PHE A 229 -1.13 16.58 -23.85
N ASN A 230 0.07 17.07 -23.55
CA ASN A 230 0.85 17.89 -24.45
C ASN A 230 1.72 17.03 -25.38
N ASP A 231 2.22 15.90 -24.89
CA ASP A 231 3.10 15.00 -25.62
C ASP A 231 3.06 13.60 -25.00
N ILE A 232 3.47 12.61 -25.78
CA ILE A 232 3.58 11.21 -25.37
C ILE A 232 4.98 10.74 -25.73
N VAL A 233 5.69 10.18 -24.76
CA VAL A 233 7.06 9.68 -24.93
C VAL A 233 7.15 8.23 -24.49
N ILE A 234 7.75 7.37 -25.31
CA ILE A 234 8.02 5.98 -24.99
C ILE A 234 9.53 5.82 -24.76
N VAL A 235 9.91 5.34 -23.58
CA VAL A 235 11.32 5.15 -23.18
C VAL A 235 11.74 3.70 -23.43
N LEU A 236 12.52 3.51 -24.48
CA LEU A 236 12.97 2.20 -24.97
C LEU A 236 13.90 1.48 -23.96
N PRO A 237 14.12 0.15 -24.14
CA PRO A 237 15.02 -0.64 -23.31
C PRO A 237 16.46 -0.10 -23.17
N ASN A 238 16.96 0.54 -24.21
CA ASN A 238 18.29 1.14 -24.26
C ASN A 238 18.36 2.55 -23.63
N GLY A 239 17.22 3.13 -23.24
CA GLY A 239 17.12 4.49 -22.70
C GLY A 239 16.81 5.56 -23.74
N ASP A 240 16.72 5.20 -25.03
CA ASP A 240 16.29 6.13 -26.07
C ASP A 240 14.80 6.48 -25.91
N GLU A 241 14.43 7.68 -26.35
CA GLU A 241 13.06 8.20 -26.24
C GLU A 241 12.45 8.33 -27.64
N ILE A 242 11.28 7.73 -27.85
CA ILE A 242 10.44 8.00 -29.02
C ILE A 242 9.38 9.01 -28.57
N LYS A 243 9.42 10.23 -29.09
CA LYS A 243 8.46 11.30 -28.78
C LYS A 243 7.48 11.49 -29.92
N LEU A 244 6.22 11.76 -29.59
CA LEU A 244 5.21 12.09 -30.58
C LEU A 244 5.52 13.43 -31.26
N SER A 245 5.98 14.43 -30.51
CA SER A 245 6.37 15.74 -31.05
C SER A 245 7.54 15.71 -32.05
N ASP A 246 8.39 14.69 -31.98
CA ASP A 246 9.60 14.59 -32.81
C ASP A 246 9.33 13.88 -34.14
N GLN A 247 8.12 13.36 -34.32
CA GLN A 247 7.78 12.65 -35.55
C GLN A 247 7.63 13.62 -36.72
N PRO A 248 8.08 13.22 -37.92
CA PRO A 248 7.93 14.06 -39.09
C PRO A 248 6.44 14.28 -39.36
N ASP A 249 6.08 15.53 -39.59
CA ASP A 249 4.86 15.82 -40.33
C ASP A 249 4.94 15.17 -41.71
N ALA A 250 3.79 14.74 -42.24
CA ALA A 250 3.73 14.46 -43.67
C ALA A 250 4.35 15.65 -44.39
N PRO A 251 5.17 15.41 -45.44
CA PRO A 251 5.53 16.49 -46.34
C PRO A 251 4.21 17.15 -46.69
N SER A 252 4.04 18.42 -46.32
CA SER A 252 2.88 19.17 -46.76
C SER A 252 2.89 18.99 -48.26
N GLU A 253 1.91 18.26 -48.81
CA GLU A 253 1.65 18.25 -50.24
C GLU A 253 1.38 19.70 -50.55
N GLN A 254 2.46 20.41 -50.87
CA GLN A 254 2.43 21.79 -51.28
C GLN A 254 1.73 21.66 -52.62
N PRO A 255 0.46 22.09 -52.72
CA PRO A 255 -0.30 21.86 -53.94
C PRO A 255 0.54 22.45 -55.06
N ASP A 256 0.95 21.61 -56.01
CA ASP A 256 1.77 22.03 -57.14
C ASP A 256 1.06 23.24 -57.75
N SER A 257 1.65 24.42 -57.53
CA SER A 257 1.10 25.68 -58.01
C SER A 257 1.43 25.80 -59.49
N ASP A 258 0.96 24.85 -60.27
CA ASP A 258 1.10 24.84 -61.72
C ASP A 258 0.00 25.74 -62.31
N GLY A 259 0.43 26.97 -62.58
CA GLY A 259 0.26 27.69 -63.86
C GLY A 259 -1.14 27.88 -64.42
#